data_AF-A0A8T7BJ80-F1
#
_entry.id   AF-A0A8T7BJ80-F1
#
_cell.length_a   1.000
_cell.length_b   1.000
_cell.length_c   1.000
_cell.angle_alpha   90.00
_cell.angle_beta   90.00
_cell.angle_gamma   90.00
#
_symmetry.space_group_name_H-M   'P 1'
#
loop_
_entity.id
_entity.type
_entity.pdbx_description
1 polymer ?
#
loop_
_entity_poly.entity_id
_entity_poly.type
_entity_poly.pdbx_seq_one_letter_code
_entity_poly.pdbx_strand_id
1 'polypeptide(L)'
;MIFLTRELPTSRQHNNQINWDTSRECLLEYGKLVAGQNTGQGIAYNMVAGKDINVRYRTGNEQIKLGGHHHTLKNIFQENGIPPCFRDLIPLIYIDHTLVEITGLCIDEDFMAKTGEKSLLISWDRAKEVYAMKYII
;
A
#
# COMPACT_ATOMS: atom_id res chain seq x y z
N MET A 1 7.65 8.06 -34.11
CA MET A 1 7.09 8.26 -32.75
C MET A 1 7.47 7.01 -31.96
N ILE A 2 8.55 7.09 -31.18
CA ILE A 2 9.15 5.94 -30.51
C ILE A 2 8.37 5.71 -29.23
N PHE A 3 7.54 4.67 -29.20
CA PHE A 3 6.99 4.16 -27.94
C PHE A 3 8.16 3.54 -27.17
N LEU A 4 8.56 4.16 -26.06
CA LEU A 4 9.40 3.49 -25.07
C LEU A 4 8.54 2.39 -24.44
N THR A 5 8.56 1.21 -25.05
CA THR A 5 8.11 -0.03 -24.42
C THR A 5 9.12 -0.39 -23.34
N ARG A 6 9.04 0.27 -22.18
CA ARG A 6 9.53 -0.38 -20.96
C ARG A 6 8.58 -1.53 -20.72
N GLU A 7 9.10 -2.74 -20.86
CA GLU A 7 8.37 -3.95 -20.54
C GLU A 7 7.78 -3.81 -19.14
N LEU A 8 6.48 -4.12 -19.01
CA LEU A 8 5.88 -4.27 -17.70
C LEU A 8 6.65 -5.39 -16.98
N PRO A 9 7.06 -5.19 -15.73
CA PRO A 9 7.83 -6.19 -15.00
C PRO A 9 7.05 -7.51 -14.99
N THR A 10 7.67 -8.56 -15.52
CA THR A 10 7.14 -9.92 -15.42
C THR A 10 7.25 -10.33 -13.96
N SER A 11 6.12 -10.36 -13.28
CA SER A 11 6.00 -10.75 -11.87
C SER A 11 6.64 -12.11 -11.67
N ARG A 12 7.78 -12.19 -10.94
CA ARG A 12 8.24 -13.47 -10.33
C ARG A 12 9.45 -13.44 -9.41
N GLN A 13 10.26 -12.37 -9.27
CA GLN A 13 11.48 -12.45 -8.44
C GLN A 13 11.72 -11.25 -7.52
N HIS A 14 10.69 -10.78 -6.82
CA HIS A 14 10.90 -9.86 -5.70
C HIS A 14 10.95 -10.65 -4.40
N ASN A 15 11.90 -10.31 -3.53
CA ASN A 15 11.80 -10.67 -2.13
C ASN A 15 10.47 -10.07 -1.64
N ASN A 16 9.44 -10.90 -1.47
CA ASN A 16 8.05 -10.47 -1.36
C ASN A 16 7.74 -9.73 -0.04
N GLN A 17 8.75 -9.52 0.80
CA GLN A 17 8.63 -8.87 2.09
C GLN A 17 9.87 -8.02 2.40
N ILE A 18 9.62 -6.78 2.80
CA ILE A 18 10.62 -5.84 3.32
C ILE A 18 10.21 -5.50 4.74
N ASN A 19 11.04 -5.82 5.74
CA ASN A 19 10.86 -5.29 7.08
C ASN A 19 11.21 -3.80 7.08
N TRP A 20 10.26 -2.96 7.47
CA TRP A 20 10.35 -1.51 7.34
C TRP A 20 10.38 -0.81 8.69
N ASP A 21 11.52 -0.18 8.98
CA ASP A 21 11.65 0.84 10.03
C ASP A 21 11.00 2.15 9.57
N THR A 22 9.81 2.46 10.10
CA THR A 22 9.01 3.64 9.73
C THR A 22 9.64 4.97 10.15
N SER A 23 10.77 4.97 10.87
CA SER A 23 11.58 6.17 11.06
C SER A 23 12.35 6.58 9.81
N ARG A 24 12.41 5.73 8.78
CA ARG A 24 13.13 5.94 7.52
C ARG A 24 12.22 5.74 6.32
N GLU A 25 12.65 6.23 5.17
CA GLU A 25 12.00 5.93 3.91
C GLU A 25 12.20 4.45 3.52
N CYS A 26 11.16 3.79 3.02
CA CYS A 26 11.29 2.47 2.38
C CYS A 26 11.44 2.66 0.88
N LEU A 27 12.63 2.38 0.34
CA LEU A 27 12.87 2.45 -1.10
C LEU A 27 12.29 1.20 -1.79
N LEU A 28 11.44 1.43 -2.78
CA LEU A 28 10.79 0.41 -3.58
C LEU A 28 11.18 0.58 -5.05
N GLU A 29 10.92 -0.43 -5.87
CA GLU A 29 11.20 -0.38 -7.31
C GLU A 29 10.45 0.75 -8.03
N TYR A 30 9.22 1.06 -7.59
CA TYR A 30 8.32 2.02 -8.23
C TYR A 30 8.03 3.28 -7.39
N GLY A 31 8.90 3.60 -6.45
CA GLY A 31 8.77 4.78 -5.61
C GLY A 31 9.32 4.55 -4.21
N LYS A 32 8.81 5.31 -3.25
CA LYS A 32 9.19 5.14 -1.85
C LYS A 32 8.00 5.31 -0.92
N LEU A 33 8.04 4.61 0.21
CA LEU A 33 7.10 4.83 1.30
C LEU A 33 7.74 5.75 2.34
N VAL A 34 6.95 6.68 2.83
CA VAL A 34 7.30 7.57 3.94
C VAL A 34 6.20 7.48 4.97
N ALA A 35 6.56 7.32 6.23
CA ALA A 35 5.63 7.38 7.35
C ALA A 35 5.78 8.74 8.06
N GLY A 36 4.64 9.39 8.33
CA GLY A 36 4.59 10.65 9.06
C GLY A 36 3.68 10.53 10.28
N GLN A 37 4.04 11.20 11.37
CA GLN A 37 3.13 11.35 12.50
C GLN A 37 1.92 12.20 12.10
N ASN A 38 0.73 11.75 12.51
CA ASN A 38 -0.52 12.46 12.29
C ASN A 38 -1.45 12.27 13.50
N THR A 39 -2.64 12.86 13.45
CA THR A 39 -3.69 12.71 14.46
C THR A 39 -5.03 12.51 13.76
N GLY A 40 -5.76 11.47 14.14
CA GLY A 40 -7.11 11.18 13.64
C GLY A 40 -7.18 10.67 12.20
N GLN A 41 -6.03 10.43 11.55
CA GLN A 41 -5.96 9.88 10.20
C GLN A 41 -4.76 8.95 10.07
N GLY A 42 -4.92 7.82 9.40
CA GLY A 42 -3.87 6.82 9.27
C GLY A 42 -4.06 5.66 10.23
N ILE A 43 -2.99 4.91 10.45
CA ILE A 43 -2.98 3.76 11.35
C ILE A 43 -2.80 4.26 12.79
N ALA A 44 -3.63 3.79 13.72
CA ALA A 44 -3.54 4.16 15.12
C ALA A 44 -2.16 3.80 15.71
N TYR A 45 -1.52 4.73 16.41
CA TYR A 45 -0.12 4.57 16.85
C TYR A 45 0.07 3.38 17.80
N ASN A 46 -0.90 3.11 18.68
CA ASN A 46 -0.92 1.94 19.57
C ASN A 46 -0.97 0.61 18.81
N MET A 47 -1.50 0.59 17.58
CA MET A 47 -1.55 -0.60 16.74
C MET A 47 -0.20 -0.89 16.07
N VAL A 48 0.70 0.08 16.02
CA VAL A 48 2.03 -0.01 15.38
C VAL A 48 3.16 -0.16 16.40
N ALA A 49 3.04 0.46 17.57
CA ALA A 49 4.12 0.55 18.55
C ALA A 49 4.63 -0.84 19.00
N GLY A 50 5.93 -1.09 18.75
CA GLY A 50 6.60 -2.33 19.15
C GLY A 50 6.29 -3.55 18.27
N LYS A 51 5.63 -3.37 17.12
CA LYS A 51 5.30 -4.44 16.19
C LYS A 51 6.14 -4.38 14.91
N ASP A 52 6.22 -5.50 14.21
CA ASP A 52 6.95 -5.59 12.95
C ASP A 52 6.10 -5.03 11.81
N ILE A 53 6.64 -4.08 11.07
CA ILE A 53 5.96 -3.50 9.90
C ILE A 53 6.63 -4.06 8.66
N ASN A 54 5.82 -4.63 7.77
CA ASN A 54 6.30 -5.31 6.60
C ASN A 54 5.63 -4.76 5.35
N VAL A 55 6.43 -4.38 4.36
CA VAL A 55 5.93 -4.04 3.03
C VAL A 55 5.96 -5.30 2.19
N ARG A 56 4.81 -5.66 1.63
CA ARG A 56 4.65 -6.81 0.74
C ARG A 56 3.98 -6.41 -0.56
N TYR A 57 4.01 -7.33 -1.52
CA TYR A 57 3.27 -7.22 -2.77
C TYR A 57 2.21 -8.30 -2.86
N ARG A 58 1.25 -8.06 -3.74
CA ARG A 58 0.10 -8.91 -3.95
C ARG A 58 0.49 -10.31 -4.44
N THR A 59 -0.09 -11.31 -3.82
CA THR A 59 -0.06 -12.73 -4.20
C THR A 59 -1.43 -13.21 -4.71
N GLY A 60 -2.51 -12.51 -4.35
CA GLY A 60 -3.82 -12.60 -4.99
C GLY A 60 -4.98 -13.04 -4.11
N ASN A 61 -4.71 -13.54 -2.90
CA ASN A 61 -5.70 -14.06 -1.95
C ASN A 61 -5.96 -13.12 -0.76
N GLU A 62 -5.38 -11.92 -0.77
CA GLU A 62 -5.47 -10.99 0.33
C GLU A 62 -6.88 -10.40 0.48
N GLN A 63 -7.22 -10.08 1.72
CA GLN A 63 -8.45 -9.38 2.07
C GLN A 63 -8.15 -8.30 3.12
N ILE A 64 -8.96 -7.25 3.13
CA ILE A 64 -8.90 -6.16 4.10
C ILE A 64 -10.30 -5.88 4.63
N LYS A 65 -10.44 -5.53 5.91
CA LYS A 65 -11.73 -5.28 6.55
C LYS A 65 -12.11 -3.81 6.42
N LEU A 66 -13.28 -3.54 5.86
CA LEU A 66 -13.85 -2.20 5.68
C LEU A 66 -15.37 -2.26 5.91
N GLY A 67 -15.91 -1.31 6.66
CA GLY A 67 -17.35 -1.22 6.93
C GLY A 67 -17.94 -2.48 7.59
N GLY A 68 -17.18 -3.18 8.42
CA GLY A 68 -17.59 -4.42 9.08
C GLY A 68 -17.44 -5.70 8.23
N HIS A 69 -16.94 -5.61 7.01
CA HIS A 69 -16.85 -6.74 6.08
C HIS A 69 -15.45 -6.91 5.49
N HIS A 70 -15.08 -8.15 5.16
CA HIS A 70 -13.84 -8.41 4.43
C HIS A 70 -14.04 -8.23 2.92
N HIS A 71 -13.19 -7.41 2.32
CA HIS A 71 -13.15 -7.18 0.89
C HIS A 71 -11.88 -7.80 0.31
N THR A 72 -12.02 -8.56 -0.77
CA THR A 72 -10.84 -9.02 -1.52
C THR A 72 -10.14 -7.84 -2.17
N LEU A 73 -8.81 -7.88 -2.25
CA LEU A 73 -8.05 -6.84 -2.94
C LEU A 73 -8.45 -6.70 -4.41
N LYS A 74 -8.86 -7.80 -5.04
CA LYS A 74 -9.42 -7.79 -6.39
C LYS A 74 -10.61 -6.82 -6.49
N ASN A 75 -11.56 -6.88 -5.56
CA ASN A 75 -12.73 -6.00 -5.56
C ASN A 75 -12.32 -4.55 -5.33
N ILE A 76 -11.48 -4.28 -4.32
CA ILE A 76 -10.99 -2.93 -4.03
C ILE A 76 -10.30 -2.31 -5.26
N PHE A 77 -9.44 -3.06 -5.95
CA PHE A 77 -8.77 -2.56 -7.15
C PHE A 77 -9.73 -2.36 -8.32
N GLN A 78 -10.74 -3.22 -8.49
CA GLN A 78 -11.76 -3.06 -9.53
C GLN A 78 -12.61 -1.81 -9.30
N GLU A 79 -13.06 -1.58 -8.06
CA GLU A 79 -13.85 -0.41 -7.66
C GLU A 79 -13.08 0.90 -7.86
N ASN A 80 -11.76 0.87 -7.68
CA ASN A 80 -10.87 2.02 -7.91
C ASN A 80 -10.35 2.13 -9.36
N GLY A 81 -10.86 1.31 -10.29
CA GLY A 81 -10.48 1.37 -11.71
C GLY A 81 -9.02 0.99 -12.01
N ILE A 82 -8.36 0.24 -11.12
CA ILE A 82 -6.94 -0.11 -11.26
C ILE A 82 -6.79 -1.31 -12.21
N PRO A 83 -6.07 -1.15 -13.34
CA PRO A 83 -5.89 -2.25 -14.29
C PRO A 83 -5.04 -3.39 -13.71
N PRO A 84 -5.26 -4.64 -14.13
CA PRO A 84 -4.57 -5.81 -13.56
C PRO A 84 -3.03 -5.69 -13.50
N CYS A 85 -2.40 -5.15 -14.55
CA CYS A 85 -0.95 -5.00 -14.63
C CYS A 85 -0.33 -4.07 -13.58
N PHE A 86 -1.13 -3.19 -12.96
CA PHE A 86 -0.62 -2.24 -11.96
C PHE A 86 -0.91 -2.68 -10.52
N ARG A 87 -1.77 -3.67 -10.33
CA ARG A 87 -2.19 -4.14 -8.99
C ARG A 87 -1.03 -4.73 -8.21
N ASP A 88 -0.11 -5.41 -8.90
CA ASP A 88 1.04 -6.05 -8.27
C ASP A 88 2.16 -5.06 -7.92
N LEU A 89 2.04 -3.79 -8.36
CA LEU A 89 2.97 -2.71 -8.03
C LEU A 89 2.59 -1.96 -6.75
N ILE A 90 1.33 -2.10 -6.29
CA ILE A 90 0.81 -1.37 -5.16
C ILE A 90 1.36 -2.00 -3.88
N PRO A 91 2.09 -1.24 -3.05
CA PRO A 91 2.61 -1.75 -1.78
C PRO A 91 1.46 -2.07 -0.82
N LEU A 92 1.61 -3.19 -0.12
CA LEU A 92 0.73 -3.63 0.94
C LEU A 92 1.46 -3.52 2.26
N ILE A 93 0.87 -2.84 3.24
CA ILE A 93 1.45 -2.68 4.58
C ILE A 93 0.86 -3.73 5.50
N TYR A 94 1.74 -4.56 6.04
CA TYR A 94 1.44 -5.55 7.05
C TYR A 94 1.97 -5.10 8.40
N ILE A 95 1.17 -5.31 9.46
CA ILE A 95 1.64 -5.23 10.84
C ILE A 95 1.60 -6.65 11.41
N ASP A 96 2.75 -7.13 11.85
CA ASP A 96 3.07 -8.53 12.10
C ASP A 96 2.71 -9.41 10.88
N HIS A 97 1.52 -10.02 10.90
CA HIS A 97 1.02 -10.91 9.85
C HIS A 97 -0.30 -10.44 9.21
N THR A 98 -0.86 -9.32 9.66
CA THR A 98 -2.16 -8.81 9.21
C THR A 98 -1.98 -7.72 8.16
N LEU A 99 -2.74 -7.78 7.06
CA LEU A 99 -2.80 -6.70 6.09
C LEU A 99 -3.56 -5.52 6.70
N VAL A 100 -2.90 -4.38 6.80
CA VAL A 100 -3.43 -3.18 7.47
C VAL A 100 -3.71 -2.06 6.49
N GLU A 101 -2.93 -1.94 5.42
CA GLU A 101 -3.15 -0.86 4.45
C GLU A 101 -2.83 -1.32 3.04
N ILE A 102 -3.70 -0.93 2.10
CA ILE A 102 -3.40 -0.91 0.67
C ILE A 102 -3.00 0.53 0.35
N THR A 103 -1.71 0.80 0.17
CA THR A 103 -1.20 2.17 0.27
C THR A 103 -1.85 3.11 -0.75
N GLY A 104 -2.35 4.23 -0.25
CA GLY A 104 -3.02 5.25 -1.05
C GLY A 104 -4.46 4.90 -1.46
N LEU A 105 -5.01 3.77 -0.99
CA LEU A 105 -6.40 3.38 -1.22
C LEU A 105 -7.21 3.30 0.08
N CYS A 106 -6.82 2.43 1.02
CA CYS A 106 -7.57 2.22 2.25
C CYS A 106 -6.74 1.57 3.36
N ILE A 107 -7.21 1.76 4.60
CA ILE A 107 -6.69 1.17 5.82
C ILE A 107 -7.77 0.26 6.40
N ASP A 108 -7.37 -0.87 6.96
CA ASP A 108 -8.24 -1.79 7.67
C ASP A 108 -8.90 -1.06 8.83
N GLU A 109 -10.23 -1.15 8.92
CA GLU A 109 -11.01 -0.35 9.86
C GLU A 109 -10.63 -0.57 11.33
N ASP A 110 -10.14 -1.76 11.68
CA ASP A 110 -9.75 -2.10 13.06
C ASP A 110 -8.41 -1.44 13.44
N PHE A 111 -7.68 -0.93 12.46
CA PHE A 111 -6.39 -0.27 12.60
C PHE A 111 -6.48 1.25 12.40
N MET A 112 -7.62 1.77 11.94
CA MET A 112 -7.80 3.19 11.71
C MET A 112 -7.78 3.99 13.02
N ALA A 113 -7.01 5.08 13.02
CA ALA A 113 -7.01 6.03 14.12
C ALA A 113 -8.36 6.73 14.25
N LYS A 114 -8.85 6.84 15.48
CA LYS A 114 -10.06 7.61 15.80
C LYS A 114 -9.74 9.10 15.86
N THR A 115 -10.77 9.95 15.74
CA THR A 115 -10.63 11.40 15.88
C THR A 115 -9.84 11.79 17.14
N GLY A 116 -8.74 12.52 16.95
CA GLY A 116 -7.88 12.97 18.05
C GLY A 116 -6.83 11.95 18.53
N GLU A 117 -6.83 10.73 17.98
CA GLU A 117 -5.85 9.70 18.31
C GLU A 117 -4.55 9.89 17.53
N LYS A 118 -3.41 9.70 18.19
CA LYS A 118 -2.10 9.72 17.52
C LYS A 118 -2.05 8.59 16.49
N SER A 119 -1.50 8.89 15.33
CA SER A 119 -1.49 7.97 14.21
C SER A 119 -0.23 8.07 13.37
N LEU A 120 -0.02 7.05 12.56
CA LEU A 120 1.00 6.99 11.54
C LEU A 120 0.30 7.04 10.17
N LEU A 121 0.58 8.09 9.40
CA LEU A 121 0.11 8.21 8.02
C LEU A 121 1.23 7.73 7.09
N ILE A 122 0.94 6.70 6.31
CA ILE A 122 1.86 6.19 5.29
C ILE A 122 1.52 6.84 3.96
N SER A 123 2.53 7.34 3.27
CA SER A 123 2.40 7.95 1.95
C SER A 123 3.31 7.22 0.96
N TRP A 124 2.77 6.92 -0.23
CA TRP A 124 3.54 6.37 -1.34
C TRP A 124 3.86 7.46 -2.35
N ASP A 125 5.12 7.90 -2.34
CA ASP A 125 5.67 8.79 -3.35
C ASP A 125 6.09 7.95 -4.57
N ARG A 126 5.18 7.88 -5.54
CA ARG A 126 5.34 7.09 -6.77
C ARG A 126 6.37 7.74 -7.69
N ALA A 127 7.24 6.94 -8.28
CA ALA A 127 8.12 7.42 -9.34
C ALA A 127 7.30 8.05 -10.48
N LYS A 128 7.76 9.19 -11.02
CA LYS A 128 7.06 9.98 -12.06
C LYS A 128 6.66 9.18 -13.30
N GLU A 129 7.29 8.03 -13.53
CA GLU A 129 7.03 7.12 -14.64
C GLU A 129 5.72 6.31 -14.50
N VAL A 130 5.17 6.21 -13.29
CA VAL A 130 3.86 5.56 -13.03
C VAL A 130 2.67 6.48 -13.44
N TYR A 131 2.92 7.76 -13.71
CA TYR A 131 1.87 8.77 -14.00
C TYR A 131 1.23 8.65 -15.40
N ALA A 132 1.77 7.82 -16.30
CA ALA A 132 1.22 7.66 -17.65
C ALA A 132 -0.22 7.09 -17.67
N MET A 133 -0.76 6.67 -16.53
CA MET A 133 -2.06 6.03 -16.43
C MET A 133 -3.23 6.96 -16.07
N LYS A 134 -2.98 8.20 -15.66
CA LYS A 134 -4.09 9.12 -15.31
C LYS A 134 -4.76 9.76 -16.53
N TYR A 135 -4.25 9.49 -17.74
CA TYR A 135 -4.65 10.16 -18.99
C TYR A 135 -5.18 9.21 -20.08
N ILE A 136 -5.60 7.99 -19.72
CA ILE A 136 -6.30 7.10 -20.65
C ILE A 136 -7.70 6.81 -20.10
N ILE A 137 -8.50 7.88 -19.94
CA ILE A 137 -9.96 7.84 -19.99
C ILE A 137 -10.41 9.14 -20.67
#